data_AF-A0A1J5PRE4-F1
#
_entry.id   AF-A0A1J5PRE4-F1
#
_cell.length_a   1.000
_cell.length_b   1.000
_cell.length_c   1.000
_cell.angle_alpha   90.00
_cell.angle_beta   90.00
_cell.angle_gamma   90.00
#
_symmetry.space_group_name_H-M   'P 1'
#
loop_
_entity.id
_entity.type
_entity.pdbx_description
1 polymer ?
#
loop_
_entity_poly.entity_id
_entity_poly.type
_entity_poly.pdbx_seq_one_letter_code
_entity_poly.pdbx_strand_id
1 'polypeptide(L)'
;MMVLVVSVFVMVCADNILLLIASWTISNILLARLMLHKHQWKAARQSSVLALKNFTIGFVFLGAALIILYCLTGETSIQAILIRPIAFKWGVLCSVLILLAAMSQSAIWPFHRWLTSSLNSPTPVSAIMHAGLVNGGGFLLARFAPMLAAEPIILNVIFITGIATALLGTLWKLMQSDVKRMLACSTMGQMGFMIAQCGLGLFPAAVAHLCWHGLFKAYLFLASGSAAKEKRLDLDYPPSLKDFLKALFCGLLAAYMFSITSGKHIMVADTTLFLIFLSMIAGAQFALAIIRGHGKAKLLKAIAATLFMGAFYGLNVKIIELILAPLHISVPQPLNVFHFIAATLLLVAWMVMLFMRTNLKHPYPKWLLYGYVKMLNASQPHPKTVTANRNEYQF
;
A
#
# COMPACT_ATOMS: atom_id res chain seq x y z
N MET A 1 -21.83 6.07 8.48
CA MET A 1 -21.17 5.32 7.39
C MET A 1 -21.49 5.91 6.03
N MET A 2 -22.77 6.06 5.64
CA MET A 2 -23.12 6.70 4.35
C MET A 2 -22.53 8.10 4.15
N VAL A 3 -22.61 8.98 5.16
CA VAL A 3 -22.02 10.32 5.09
C VAL A 3 -20.50 10.29 4.83
N LEU A 4 -19.78 9.30 5.35
CA LEU A 4 -18.35 9.12 5.08
C LEU A 4 -18.10 8.72 3.62
N VAL A 5 -18.94 7.86 3.05
CA VAL A 5 -18.82 7.48 1.64
C VAL A 5 -19.10 8.68 0.74
N VAL A 6 -20.14 9.46 1.05
CA VAL A 6 -20.46 10.69 0.33
C VAL A 6 -19.30 11.69 0.43
N SER A 7 -18.71 11.89 1.61
CA SER A 7 -17.59 12.82 1.75
C SER A 7 -16.35 12.39 0.97
N VAL A 8 -16.04 11.08 0.94
CA VAL A 8 -14.95 10.53 0.12
C VAL A 8 -15.26 10.67 -1.38
N PHE A 9 -16.51 10.48 -1.79
CA PHE A 9 -16.91 10.69 -3.19
C PHE A 9 -16.73 12.15 -3.60
N VAL A 10 -17.18 13.10 -2.77
CA VAL A 10 -16.96 14.54 -2.97
C VAL A 10 -15.47 14.85 -3.05
N MET A 11 -14.64 14.24 -2.20
CA MET A 11 -13.19 14.41 -2.22
C MET A 11 -12.55 13.94 -3.53
N VAL A 12 -13.01 12.83 -4.10
CA VAL A 12 -12.51 12.33 -5.40
C VAL A 12 -12.93 13.24 -6.55
N CYS A 13 -14.15 13.78 -6.51
CA CYS A 13 -14.67 14.70 -7.51
C CYS A 13 -14.13 16.14 -7.38
N ALA A 14 -13.45 16.47 -6.28
CA ALA A 14 -13.02 17.83 -6.00
C ALA A 14 -11.91 18.30 -6.95
N ASP A 15 -12.24 19.22 -7.85
CA ASP A 15 -11.25 20.00 -8.60
C ASP A 15 -10.86 21.28 -7.86
N ASN A 16 -11.72 21.83 -7.01
CA ASN A 16 -11.40 23.02 -6.22
C ASN A 16 -10.59 22.66 -4.95
N ILE A 17 -9.51 23.41 -4.65
CA ILE A 17 -8.63 23.16 -3.50
C ILE A 17 -9.36 23.26 -2.15
N LEU A 18 -10.34 24.16 -2.00
CA LEU A 18 -11.13 24.31 -0.78
C LEU A 18 -12.07 23.11 -0.60
N LEU A 19 -12.69 22.66 -1.69
CA LEU A 19 -13.54 21.48 -1.67
C LEU A 19 -12.73 20.22 -1.33
N LEU A 20 -11.53 20.09 -1.90
CA LEU A 20 -10.62 18.98 -1.61
C LEU A 20 -10.26 18.94 -0.12
N ILE A 21 -9.77 20.05 0.45
CA ILE A 21 -9.35 20.07 1.86
C ILE A 21 -10.53 19.91 2.83
N ALA A 22 -11.69 20.50 2.51
CA ALA A 22 -12.89 20.37 3.33
C ALA A 22 -13.39 18.91 3.36
N SER A 23 -13.56 18.30 2.19
CA SER A 23 -14.02 16.91 2.07
C SER A 23 -13.02 15.89 2.64
N TRP A 24 -11.70 16.15 2.48
CA TRP A 24 -10.64 15.39 3.14
C TRP A 24 -10.76 15.43 4.66
N THR A 25 -10.93 16.62 5.23
CA THR A 25 -11.06 16.83 6.67
C THR A 25 -12.33 16.21 7.24
N ILE A 26 -13.46 16.41 6.56
CA ILE A 26 -14.76 15.82 6.93
C ILE A 26 -14.65 14.30 6.95
N SER A 27 -14.06 13.70 5.91
CA SER A 27 -13.89 12.24 5.83
C SER A 27 -13.03 11.71 6.99
N ASN A 28 -11.95 12.41 7.34
CA ASN A 28 -11.07 12.03 8.44
C ASN A 28 -11.76 12.14 9.82
N ILE A 29 -12.52 13.21 10.06
CA ILE A 29 -13.30 13.39 11.29
C ILE A 29 -14.39 12.32 11.41
N LEU A 30 -15.11 12.04 10.33
CA LEU A 30 -16.15 11.02 10.29
C LEU A 30 -15.58 9.63 10.56
N LEU A 31 -14.43 9.28 9.98
CA LEU A 31 -13.76 8.01 10.29
C LEU A 31 -13.40 7.92 11.77
N ALA A 32 -12.75 8.95 12.32
CA ALA A 32 -12.37 8.94 13.72
C ALA A 32 -13.57 8.83 14.66
N ARG A 33 -14.71 9.44 14.30
CA ARG A 33 -15.98 9.28 15.02
C ARG A 33 -16.50 7.84 14.95
N LEU A 34 -16.39 7.17 13.81
CA LEU A 34 -16.76 5.75 13.66
C LEU A 34 -15.83 4.82 14.45
N MET A 35 -14.56 5.16 14.60
CA MET A 35 -13.63 4.43 15.47
C MET A 35 -14.02 4.55 16.95
N LEU A 36 -14.58 5.69 17.35
CA LEU A 36 -15.17 5.95 18.67
C LEU A 36 -16.58 5.35 18.77
N HIS A 37 -16.76 4.08 18.40
CA HIS A 37 -18.07 3.43 18.42
C HIS A 37 -18.68 3.34 19.83
N LYS A 38 -17.84 3.21 20.87
CA LYS A 38 -18.26 3.20 22.28
C LYS A 38 -17.46 4.21 23.10
N HIS A 39 -18.12 5.28 23.54
CA HIS A 39 -17.49 6.38 24.27
C HIS A 39 -16.88 5.98 25.62
N GLN A 40 -17.47 5.00 26.30
CA GLN A 40 -17.00 4.52 27.61
C GLN A 40 -15.73 3.65 27.50
N TRP A 41 -15.47 3.07 26.33
CA TRP A 41 -14.31 2.21 26.13
C TRP A 41 -13.05 3.05 25.91
N LYS A 42 -12.21 3.15 26.95
CA LYS A 42 -10.98 3.95 26.95
C LYS A 42 -10.08 3.65 25.75
N ALA A 43 -9.87 2.38 25.42
CA ALA A 43 -8.99 1.99 24.31
C ALA A 43 -9.50 2.50 22.95
N ALA A 44 -10.81 2.38 22.66
CA ALA A 44 -11.42 2.89 21.44
C ALA A 44 -11.33 4.43 21.34
N ARG A 45 -11.53 5.13 22.47
CA ARG A 45 -11.33 6.59 22.56
C ARG A 45 -9.88 6.98 22.24
N GLN A 46 -8.91 6.29 22.80
CA GLN A 46 -7.50 6.58 22.53
C GLN A 46 -7.13 6.27 21.08
N SER A 47 -7.67 5.20 20.47
CA SER A 47 -7.49 4.90 19.04
C SER A 47 -8.01 6.04 18.16
N SER A 48 -9.22 6.54 18.44
CA SER A 48 -9.83 7.66 17.72
C SER A 48 -9.02 8.96 17.85
N VAL A 49 -8.59 9.30 19.07
CA VAL A 49 -7.75 10.48 19.33
C VAL A 49 -6.40 10.38 18.60
N LEU A 50 -5.77 9.21 18.60
CA LEU A 50 -4.51 9.01 17.88
C LEU A 50 -4.69 9.18 16.38
N ALA A 51 -5.78 8.64 15.81
CA ALA A 51 -6.12 8.84 14.40
C ALA A 51 -6.35 10.31 14.07
N LEU A 52 -7.15 11.03 14.87
CA LEU A 52 -7.37 12.47 14.67
C LEU A 52 -6.06 13.26 14.70
N LYS A 53 -5.20 13.02 15.69
CA LYS A 53 -3.89 13.70 15.77
C LYS A 53 -3.08 13.50 14.48
N ASN A 54 -3.04 12.27 13.98
CA ASN A 54 -2.32 11.97 12.76
C ASN A 54 -2.96 12.65 11.54
N PHE A 55 -4.29 12.58 11.41
CA PHE A 55 -5.01 13.26 10.34
C PHE A 55 -4.88 14.78 10.37
N THR A 56 -4.80 15.40 11.56
CA THR A 56 -4.51 16.83 11.70
C THR A 56 -3.12 17.17 11.17
N ILE A 57 -2.10 16.34 11.42
CA ILE A 57 -0.78 16.53 10.81
C ILE A 57 -0.87 16.50 9.27
N GLY A 58 -1.62 15.55 8.71
CA GLY A 58 -1.84 15.47 7.27
C GLY A 58 -2.60 16.69 6.71
N PHE A 59 -3.62 17.17 7.43
CA PHE A 59 -4.36 18.38 7.09
C PHE A 59 -3.46 19.62 7.07
N VAL A 60 -2.57 19.78 8.06
CA VAL A 60 -1.64 20.92 8.11
C VAL A 60 -0.70 20.91 6.91
N PHE A 61 -0.12 19.75 6.56
CA PHE A 61 0.76 19.65 5.40
C PHE A 61 0.03 19.91 4.08
N LEU A 62 -1.15 19.32 3.90
CA LEU A 62 -1.96 19.53 2.69
C LEU A 62 -2.40 21.00 2.59
N GLY A 63 -2.92 21.57 3.68
CA GLY A 63 -3.33 22.97 3.73
C GLY A 63 -2.20 23.94 3.42
N ALA A 64 -1.01 23.71 4.00
CA ALA A 64 0.17 24.51 3.69
C ALA A 64 0.54 24.45 2.19
N ALA A 65 0.54 23.26 1.59
CA ALA A 65 0.81 23.10 0.17
C ALA A 65 -0.21 23.85 -0.70
N LEU A 66 -1.51 23.67 -0.41
CA LEU A 66 -2.58 24.31 -1.19
C LEU A 66 -2.59 25.83 -1.04
N ILE A 67 -2.30 26.37 0.15
CA ILE A 67 -2.17 27.81 0.38
C ILE A 67 -0.99 28.37 -0.43
N ILE A 68 0.18 27.71 -0.39
CA ILE A 68 1.34 28.15 -1.17
C ILE A 68 1.03 28.12 -2.66
N LEU A 69 0.41 27.04 -3.17
CA LEU A 69 0.03 26.91 -4.58
C LEU A 69 -0.97 28.02 -4.99
N TYR A 70 -1.94 28.35 -4.14
CA TYR A 70 -2.87 29.45 -4.37
C TYR A 70 -2.14 30.80 -4.40
N CYS A 71 -1.25 31.07 -3.44
CA CYS A 71 -0.51 32.33 -3.40
C CYS A 71 0.41 32.52 -4.62
N LEU A 72 0.90 31.43 -5.21
CA LEU A 72 1.79 31.47 -6.38
C LEU A 72 1.05 31.56 -7.70
N THR A 73 -0.12 30.93 -7.82
CA THR A 73 -0.85 30.83 -9.09
C THR A 73 -2.07 31.74 -9.17
N GLY A 74 -2.67 32.12 -8.03
CA GLY A 74 -3.98 32.78 -7.93
C GLY A 74 -5.17 31.85 -8.23
N GLU A 75 -4.92 30.58 -8.56
CA GLU A 75 -5.94 29.64 -9.03
C GLU A 75 -6.49 28.78 -7.89
N THR A 76 -7.78 28.48 -7.95
CA THR A 76 -8.44 27.58 -6.99
C THR A 76 -8.75 26.19 -7.57
N SER A 77 -8.73 26.06 -8.89
CA SER A 77 -8.86 24.79 -9.60
C SER A 77 -7.51 24.08 -9.61
N ILE A 78 -7.50 22.79 -9.23
CA ILE A 78 -6.30 21.95 -9.23
C ILE A 78 -5.78 21.80 -10.66
N GLN A 79 -6.65 21.59 -11.64
CA GLN A 79 -6.24 21.54 -13.05
C GLN A 79 -5.57 22.85 -13.51
N ALA A 80 -6.14 24.01 -13.13
CA ALA A 80 -5.56 25.31 -13.45
C ALA A 80 -4.20 25.53 -12.75
N ILE A 81 -4.05 25.09 -11.49
CA ILE A 81 -2.77 25.14 -10.77
C ILE A 81 -1.70 24.31 -11.49
N LEU A 82 -2.04 23.10 -11.95
CA LEU A 82 -1.09 22.15 -12.52
C LEU A 82 -0.52 22.56 -13.89
N ILE A 83 -1.22 23.44 -14.62
CA ILE A 83 -0.74 23.98 -15.92
C ILE A 83 0.06 25.27 -15.77
N ARG A 84 0.04 25.91 -14.58
CA ARG A 84 0.78 27.15 -14.34
C ARG A 84 2.25 26.84 -14.07
N PRO A 85 3.19 27.65 -14.60
CA PRO A 85 4.59 27.50 -14.29
C PRO A 85 4.83 27.88 -12.82
N ILE A 86 5.42 26.97 -12.05
CA ILE A 86 5.81 27.19 -10.67
C ILE A 86 7.33 27.08 -10.60
N ALA A 87 7.99 28.05 -9.95
CA ALA A 87 9.44 28.00 -9.81
C ALA A 87 9.87 26.73 -9.05
N PHE A 88 10.94 26.09 -9.51
CA PHE A 88 11.47 24.80 -9.01
C PHE A 88 11.44 24.67 -7.48
N LYS A 89 11.97 25.68 -6.76
CA LYS A 89 12.03 25.68 -5.28
C LYS A 89 10.65 25.46 -4.64
N TRP A 90 9.63 26.14 -5.17
CA TRP A 90 8.27 26.04 -4.65
C TRP A 90 7.58 24.74 -5.09
N GLY A 91 7.83 24.28 -6.32
CA GLY A 91 7.33 23.00 -6.81
C GLY A 91 7.82 21.82 -5.94
N VAL A 92 9.13 21.80 -5.62
CA VAL A 92 9.74 20.81 -4.72
C VAL A 92 9.14 20.88 -3.32
N LEU A 93 9.02 22.09 -2.74
CA LEU A 93 8.44 22.26 -1.40
C LEU A 93 6.99 21.75 -1.33
N CYS A 94 6.13 22.17 -2.27
CA CYS A 94 4.75 21.73 -2.33
C CYS A 94 4.64 20.21 -2.54
N SER A 95 5.51 19.63 -3.38
CA SER A 95 5.57 18.19 -3.59
C SER A 95 5.90 17.41 -2.31
N VAL A 96 6.87 17.90 -1.51
CA VAL A 96 7.23 17.30 -0.22
C VAL A 96 6.08 17.42 0.78
N LEU A 97 5.41 18.57 0.86
CA LEU A 97 4.26 18.76 1.74
C LEU A 97 3.09 17.83 1.36
N ILE A 98 2.79 17.68 0.06
CA ILE A 98 1.78 16.76 -0.44
C ILE A 98 2.17 15.30 -0.12
N LEU A 99 3.45 14.94 -0.29
CA LEU A 99 3.94 13.62 0.10
C LEU A 99 3.74 13.38 1.60
N LEU A 100 4.08 14.33 2.48
CA LEU A 100 3.89 14.19 3.93
C LEU A 100 2.40 14.06 4.31
N ALA A 101 1.51 14.78 3.62
CA ALA A 101 0.07 14.61 3.78
C ALA A 101 -0.39 13.20 3.35
N ALA A 102 0.08 12.72 2.19
CA ALA A 102 -0.19 11.37 1.71
C ALA A 102 0.36 10.29 2.67
N MET A 103 1.56 10.49 3.20
CA MET A 103 2.19 9.58 4.16
C MET A 103 1.39 9.46 5.45
N SER A 104 0.93 10.60 5.98
CA SER A 104 0.07 10.64 7.16
C SER A 104 -1.23 9.86 6.94
N GLN A 105 -1.91 10.10 5.81
CA GLN A 105 -3.18 9.46 5.48
C GLN A 105 -3.05 7.96 5.20
N SER A 106 -1.99 7.54 4.52
CA SER A 106 -1.80 6.15 4.10
C SER A 106 -0.98 5.31 5.07
N ALA A 107 -0.76 5.81 6.29
CA ALA A 107 -0.03 5.11 7.35
C ALA A 107 1.38 4.68 6.91
N ILE A 108 2.02 5.51 6.08
CA ILE A 108 3.37 5.30 5.59
C ILE A 108 4.35 5.60 6.73
N TRP A 109 5.41 4.83 6.86
CA TRP A 109 6.37 5.02 7.94
C TRP A 109 6.96 6.45 7.88
N PRO A 110 6.99 7.21 8.99
CA PRO A 110 6.76 6.81 10.39
C PRO A 110 5.34 7.04 10.94
N PHE A 111 4.36 7.41 10.11
CA PHE A 111 2.97 7.72 10.49
C PHE A 111 2.06 6.48 10.58
N HIS A 112 2.61 5.28 10.79
CA HIS A 112 1.85 4.03 10.72
C HIS A 112 1.00 3.72 11.96
N ARG A 113 1.35 4.29 13.12
CA ARG A 113 0.81 3.86 14.43
C ARG A 113 -0.70 4.06 14.57
N TRP A 114 -1.29 5.06 13.92
CA TRP A 114 -2.74 5.26 14.01
C TRP A 114 -3.50 4.08 13.39
N LEU A 115 -2.96 3.51 12.30
CA LEU A 115 -3.55 2.38 11.60
C LEU A 115 -3.35 1.08 12.39
N THR A 116 -2.17 0.84 12.93
CA THR A 116 -1.95 -0.36 13.78
C THR A 116 -2.74 -0.31 15.08
N SER A 117 -3.13 0.89 15.52
CA SER A 117 -3.94 1.13 16.73
C SER A 117 -5.46 1.13 16.47
N SER A 118 -5.92 0.92 15.24
CA SER A 118 -7.35 0.97 14.88
C SER A 118 -8.11 -0.33 15.16
N LEU A 119 -7.47 -1.32 15.79
CA LEU A 119 -7.96 -2.70 15.95
C LEU A 119 -9.27 -2.84 16.73
N ASN A 120 -9.56 -1.89 17.62
CA ASN A 120 -10.79 -1.86 18.41
C ASN A 120 -12.00 -1.39 17.58
N SER A 121 -11.79 -0.94 16.35
CA SER A 121 -12.88 -0.49 15.49
C SER A 121 -13.77 -1.67 15.11
N PRO A 122 -15.10 -1.47 14.99
CA PRO A 122 -16.00 -2.49 14.47
C PRO A 122 -15.55 -2.97 13.09
N THR A 123 -15.73 -4.25 12.79
CA THR A 123 -15.24 -4.88 11.56
C THR A 123 -15.68 -4.14 10.28
N PRO A 124 -16.92 -3.64 10.14
CA PRO A 124 -17.31 -2.83 8.97
C PRO A 124 -16.56 -1.48 8.87
N VAL A 125 -16.24 -0.86 10.01
CA VAL A 125 -15.45 0.38 10.06
C VAL A 125 -14.01 0.10 9.65
N SER A 126 -13.41 -1.00 10.13
CA SER A 126 -12.10 -1.46 9.68
C SER A 126 -12.08 -1.76 8.18
N ALA A 127 -13.13 -2.42 7.65
CA ALA A 127 -13.22 -2.69 6.21
C ALA A 127 -13.17 -1.38 5.40
N ILE A 128 -14.00 -0.38 5.70
CA ILE A 128 -13.96 0.92 4.98
C ILE A 128 -12.65 1.67 5.19
N MET A 129 -12.08 1.62 6.39
CA MET A 129 -10.80 2.27 6.68
C MET A 129 -9.69 1.70 5.80
N HIS A 130 -9.48 0.39 5.84
CA HIS A 130 -8.38 -0.28 5.16
C HIS A 130 -8.61 -0.49 3.66
N ALA A 131 -9.87 -0.55 3.20
CA ALA A 131 -10.22 -0.68 1.79
C ALA A 131 -10.38 0.66 1.08
N GLY A 132 -10.75 1.72 1.82
CA GLY A 132 -11.09 3.02 1.25
C GLY A 132 -10.14 4.12 1.72
N LEU A 133 -10.36 4.62 2.93
CA LEU A 133 -9.79 5.91 3.36
C LEU A 133 -8.25 5.92 3.45
N VAL A 134 -7.65 4.78 3.83
CA VAL A 134 -6.19 4.62 3.88
C VAL A 134 -5.56 4.75 2.49
N ASN A 135 -6.31 4.50 1.41
CA ASN A 135 -5.79 4.64 0.05
C ASN A 135 -5.69 6.12 -0.40
N GLY A 136 -6.18 7.06 0.41
CA GLY A 136 -6.24 8.49 0.08
C GLY A 136 -4.90 9.12 -0.30
N GLY A 137 -3.78 8.62 0.23
CA GLY A 137 -2.45 9.10 -0.15
C GLY A 137 -2.07 8.76 -1.59
N GLY A 138 -2.38 7.55 -2.07
CA GLY A 138 -2.16 7.18 -3.49
C GLY A 138 -3.01 8.02 -4.43
N PHE A 139 -4.28 8.25 -4.07
CA PHE A 139 -5.17 9.16 -4.78
C PHE A 139 -4.61 10.58 -4.84
N LEU A 140 -4.16 11.12 -3.69
CA LEU A 140 -3.62 12.47 -3.62
C LEU A 140 -2.38 12.64 -4.50
N LEU A 141 -1.45 11.68 -4.49
CA LEU A 141 -0.28 11.72 -5.38
C LEU A 141 -0.68 11.62 -6.85
N ALA A 142 -1.65 10.75 -7.21
CA ALA A 142 -2.14 10.68 -8.58
C ALA A 142 -2.83 11.98 -9.04
N ARG A 143 -3.50 12.68 -8.13
CA ARG A 143 -4.18 13.96 -8.42
C ARG A 143 -3.19 15.08 -8.76
N PHE A 144 -2.03 15.10 -8.10
CA PHE A 144 -0.95 16.07 -8.34
C PHE A 144 0.18 15.50 -9.22
N ALA A 145 -0.08 14.40 -9.94
CA ALA A 145 0.93 13.68 -10.71
C ALA A 145 1.75 14.56 -11.68
N PRO A 146 1.16 15.50 -12.46
CA PRO A 146 1.94 16.34 -13.36
C PRO A 146 3.01 17.17 -12.63
N MET A 147 2.67 17.74 -11.47
CA MET A 147 3.61 18.51 -10.66
C MET A 147 4.69 17.63 -10.04
N LEU A 148 4.33 16.44 -9.56
CA LEU A 148 5.30 15.50 -8.98
C LEU A 148 6.25 14.93 -10.04
N ALA A 149 5.74 14.67 -11.24
CA ALA A 149 6.51 14.11 -12.36
C ALA A 149 7.44 15.12 -13.02
N ALA A 150 7.20 16.43 -12.83
CA ALA A 150 8.10 17.47 -13.30
C ALA A 150 9.49 17.38 -12.63
N GLU A 151 9.57 16.77 -11.45
CA GLU A 151 10.79 16.72 -10.63
C GLU A 151 11.24 15.28 -10.33
N PRO A 152 12.21 14.72 -11.09
CA PRO A 152 12.68 13.34 -10.89
C PRO A 152 13.19 13.04 -9.47
N ILE A 153 13.73 14.05 -8.78
CA ILE A 153 14.19 13.92 -7.39
C ILE A 153 13.00 13.59 -6.46
N ILE A 154 11.85 14.23 -6.67
CA ILE A 154 10.64 13.98 -5.88
C ILE A 154 10.14 12.55 -6.11
N LEU A 155 10.09 12.10 -7.36
CA LEU A 155 9.71 10.72 -7.71
C LEU A 155 10.59 9.69 -6.99
N ASN A 156 11.91 9.91 -6.93
CA ASN A 156 12.82 9.06 -6.18
C ASN A 156 12.54 9.05 -4.66
N VAL A 157 12.26 10.21 -4.07
CA VAL A 157 11.91 10.30 -2.63
C VAL A 157 10.62 9.56 -2.33
N ILE A 158 9.61 9.71 -3.18
CA ILE A 158 8.33 8.97 -3.10
C ILE A 158 8.60 7.46 -3.21
N PHE A 159 9.40 7.04 -4.19
CA PHE A 159 9.72 5.64 -4.43
C PHE A 159 10.43 4.99 -3.25
N ILE A 160 11.51 5.61 -2.74
CA ILE A 160 12.29 5.10 -1.61
C ILE A 160 11.41 4.97 -0.36
N THR A 161 10.60 5.99 -0.08
CA THR A 161 9.68 5.99 1.07
C THR A 161 8.64 4.88 0.97
N GLY A 162 8.10 4.66 -0.25
CA GLY A 162 7.16 3.58 -0.55
C GLY A 162 7.78 2.19 -0.36
N ILE A 163 8.96 1.93 -0.94
CA ILE A 163 9.66 0.64 -0.82
C ILE A 163 10.08 0.35 0.62
N ALA A 164 10.61 1.34 1.34
CA ALA A 164 10.96 1.18 2.75
C ALA A 164 9.73 0.77 3.58
N THR A 165 8.60 1.43 3.35
CA THR A 165 7.34 1.10 4.02
C THR A 165 6.79 -0.27 3.60
N ALA A 166 6.91 -0.64 2.32
CA ALA A 166 6.49 -1.95 1.81
C ALA A 166 7.24 -3.10 2.49
N LEU A 167 8.56 -2.97 2.61
CA LEU A 167 9.42 -3.92 3.30
C LEU A 167 9.10 -3.99 4.80
N LEU A 168 8.99 -2.85 5.47
CA LEU A 168 8.65 -2.78 6.89
C LEU A 168 7.27 -3.39 7.19
N GLY A 169 6.25 -3.04 6.40
CA GLY A 169 4.90 -3.55 6.56
C GLY A 169 4.82 -5.07 6.36
N THR A 170 5.49 -5.60 5.34
CA THR A 170 5.58 -7.05 5.10
C THR A 170 6.33 -7.76 6.22
N LEU A 171 7.45 -7.20 6.70
CA LEU A 171 8.20 -7.78 7.81
C LEU A 171 7.35 -7.80 9.10
N TRP A 172 6.75 -6.67 9.46
CA TRP A 172 5.92 -6.56 10.66
C TRP A 172 4.69 -7.44 10.62
N LYS A 173 4.09 -7.66 9.44
CA LYS A 173 2.99 -8.61 9.24
C LYS A 173 3.35 -9.99 9.77
N LEU A 174 4.55 -10.49 9.48
CA LEU A 174 5.00 -11.83 9.88
C LEU A 174 5.21 -11.96 11.39
N MET A 175 5.34 -10.83 12.09
CA MET A 175 5.59 -10.77 13.53
C MET A 175 4.30 -10.65 14.35
N GLN A 176 3.14 -10.46 13.70
CA GLN A 176 1.86 -10.30 14.40
C GLN A 176 1.23 -11.66 14.70
N SER A 177 0.75 -11.82 15.94
CA SER A 177 -0.03 -12.98 16.37
C SER A 177 -1.54 -12.84 16.12
N ASP A 178 -2.03 -11.60 15.97
CA ASP A 178 -3.45 -11.28 15.76
C ASP A 178 -3.77 -11.05 14.27
N VAL A 179 -4.91 -11.60 13.81
CA VAL A 179 -5.34 -11.51 12.41
C VAL A 179 -5.59 -10.07 11.97
N LYS A 180 -6.25 -9.24 12.79
CA LYS A 180 -6.51 -7.83 12.43
C LYS A 180 -5.21 -7.03 12.37
N ARG A 181 -4.26 -7.27 13.29
CA ARG A 181 -2.91 -6.66 13.26
C ARG A 181 -2.13 -7.07 12.02
N MET A 182 -2.17 -8.35 11.68
CA MET A 182 -1.55 -8.88 10.46
C MET A 182 -2.18 -8.23 9.21
N LEU A 183 -3.50 -8.08 9.18
CA LEU A 183 -4.21 -7.40 8.09
C LEU A 183 -3.85 -5.90 8.02
N ALA A 184 -3.70 -5.22 9.16
CA ALA A 184 -3.28 -3.82 9.21
C ALA A 184 -1.83 -3.64 8.70
N CYS A 185 -0.89 -4.46 9.15
CA CYS A 185 0.51 -4.43 8.68
C CYS A 185 0.61 -4.75 7.19
N SER A 186 -0.20 -5.69 6.70
CA SER A 186 -0.25 -5.95 5.25
C SER A 186 -0.87 -4.80 4.46
N THR A 187 -1.82 -4.05 5.03
CA THR A 187 -2.31 -2.81 4.39
C THR A 187 -1.18 -1.78 4.31
N MET A 188 -0.43 -1.56 5.40
CA MET A 188 0.75 -0.67 5.37
C MET A 188 1.75 -1.09 4.27
N GLY A 189 2.03 -2.38 4.13
CA GLY A 189 2.91 -2.89 3.08
C GLY A 189 2.40 -2.60 1.66
N GLN A 190 1.09 -2.81 1.42
CA GLN A 190 0.46 -2.57 0.11
C GLN A 190 0.34 -1.08 -0.22
N MET A 191 0.06 -0.23 0.77
CA MET A 191 0.15 1.22 0.61
C MET A 191 1.58 1.65 0.26
N GLY A 192 2.60 1.05 0.88
CA GLY A 192 3.99 1.25 0.51
C GLY A 192 4.26 0.95 -0.98
N PHE A 193 3.78 -0.19 -1.49
CA PHE A 193 3.87 -0.52 -2.91
C PHE A 193 3.10 0.47 -3.80
N MET A 194 1.91 0.92 -3.39
CA MET A 194 1.13 1.91 -4.13
C MET A 194 1.84 3.27 -4.21
N ILE A 195 2.43 3.75 -3.10
CA ILE A 195 3.25 4.97 -3.09
C ILE A 195 4.51 4.77 -3.96
N ALA A 196 5.14 3.59 -3.91
CA ALA A 196 6.27 3.29 -4.79
C ALA A 196 5.88 3.33 -6.28
N GLN A 197 4.69 2.86 -6.65
CA GLN A 197 4.18 2.96 -8.02
C GLN A 197 4.02 4.42 -8.48
N CYS A 198 3.54 5.31 -7.60
CA CYS A 198 3.54 6.75 -7.88
C CYS A 198 4.97 7.28 -8.06
N GLY A 199 5.92 6.87 -7.22
CA GLY A 199 7.34 7.24 -7.34
C GLY A 199 8.04 6.71 -8.60
N LEU A 200 7.53 5.64 -9.20
CA LEU A 200 7.99 5.14 -10.50
C LEU A 200 7.44 5.95 -11.69
N GLY A 201 6.57 6.93 -11.44
CA GLY A 201 5.83 7.67 -12.48
C GLY A 201 4.67 6.87 -13.09
N LEU A 202 4.27 5.76 -12.46
CA LEU A 202 3.26 4.82 -12.94
C LEU A 202 1.93 5.03 -12.21
N PHE A 203 1.45 6.27 -12.19
CA PHE A 203 0.24 6.67 -11.44
C PHE A 203 -1.02 5.88 -11.83
N PRO A 204 -1.30 5.56 -13.11
CA PRO A 204 -2.42 4.69 -13.45
C PRO A 204 -2.33 3.28 -12.84
N ALA A 205 -1.11 2.73 -12.73
CA ALA A 205 -0.90 1.44 -12.08
C ALA A 205 -1.15 1.51 -10.56
N ALA A 206 -0.83 2.64 -9.93
CA ALA A 206 -1.17 2.89 -8.52
C ALA A 206 -2.69 3.00 -8.31
N VAL A 207 -3.43 3.63 -9.24
CA VAL A 207 -4.91 3.68 -9.19
C VAL A 207 -5.51 2.29 -9.43
N ALA A 208 -4.99 1.51 -10.38
CA ALA A 208 -5.42 0.13 -10.58
C ALA A 208 -5.21 -0.72 -9.31
N HIS A 209 -4.04 -0.58 -8.68
CA HIS A 209 -3.74 -1.22 -7.41
C HIS A 209 -4.73 -0.77 -6.31
N LEU A 210 -5.02 0.53 -6.20
CA LEU A 210 -5.99 1.07 -5.25
C LEU A 210 -7.37 0.39 -5.36
N CYS A 211 -7.89 0.22 -6.57
CA CYS A 211 -9.18 -0.44 -6.82
C CYS A 211 -9.19 -1.90 -6.34
N TRP A 212 -8.20 -2.68 -6.78
CA TRP A 212 -8.08 -4.09 -6.39
C TRP A 212 -7.83 -4.25 -4.89
N HIS A 213 -7.00 -3.37 -4.33
CA HIS A 213 -6.72 -3.32 -2.90
C HIS A 213 -7.98 -3.11 -2.08
N GLY A 214 -8.82 -2.16 -2.48
CA GLY A 214 -10.10 -1.91 -1.83
C GLY A 214 -10.99 -3.15 -1.79
N LEU A 215 -11.19 -3.80 -2.94
CA LEU A 215 -12.04 -5.00 -3.03
C LEU A 215 -11.52 -6.14 -2.16
N PHE A 216 -10.24 -6.50 -2.30
CA PHE A 216 -9.71 -7.65 -1.57
C PHE A 216 -9.60 -7.37 -0.06
N LYS A 217 -9.25 -6.15 0.36
CA LYS A 217 -9.14 -5.81 1.79
C LYS A 217 -10.49 -5.77 2.47
N ALA A 218 -11.52 -5.22 1.81
CA ALA A 218 -12.86 -5.25 2.34
C ALA A 218 -13.29 -6.69 2.63
N TYR A 219 -13.06 -7.60 1.68
CA TYR A 219 -13.33 -9.03 1.87
C TYR A 219 -12.55 -9.62 3.06
N LEU A 220 -11.22 -9.44 3.12
CA LEU A 220 -10.40 -10.02 4.19
C LEU A 220 -10.78 -9.50 5.59
N PHE A 221 -11.14 -8.22 5.73
CA PHE A 221 -11.58 -7.69 7.01
C PHE A 221 -12.97 -8.23 7.40
N LEU A 222 -13.93 -8.27 6.47
CA LEU A 222 -15.26 -8.82 6.74
C LEU A 222 -15.22 -10.34 7.04
N ALA A 223 -14.31 -11.08 6.41
CA ALA A 223 -14.06 -12.50 6.66
C ALA A 223 -13.14 -12.77 7.87
N SER A 224 -12.55 -11.75 8.51
CA SER A 224 -11.58 -11.98 9.60
C SER A 224 -12.15 -12.74 10.80
N GLY A 225 -13.47 -12.67 11.04
CA GLY A 225 -14.16 -13.43 12.08
C GLY A 225 -14.21 -14.93 11.83
N SER A 226 -14.17 -15.38 10.57
CA SER A 226 -14.12 -16.80 10.20
C SER A 226 -12.69 -17.33 10.07
N ALA A 227 -11.67 -16.48 10.15
CA ALA A 227 -10.26 -16.87 10.01
C ALA A 227 -9.80 -17.92 11.04
N ALA A 228 -10.43 -17.98 12.22
CA ALA A 228 -10.13 -19.01 13.23
C ALA A 228 -10.50 -20.44 12.75
N LYS A 229 -11.41 -20.56 11.77
CA LYS A 229 -11.83 -21.83 11.17
C LYS A 229 -11.02 -22.18 9.91
N GLU A 230 -10.13 -21.29 9.46
CA GLU A 230 -9.36 -21.49 8.24
C GLU A 230 -8.25 -22.53 8.46
N LYS A 231 -8.27 -23.59 7.65
CA LYS A 231 -7.25 -24.64 7.71
C LYS A 231 -5.96 -24.09 7.09
N ARG A 232 -4.92 -23.94 7.91
CA ARG A 232 -3.58 -23.62 7.39
C ARG A 232 -3.07 -24.78 6.57
N LEU A 233 -2.72 -24.53 5.31
CA LEU A 233 -2.03 -25.50 4.47
C LEU A 233 -0.61 -25.66 5.00
N ASP A 234 -0.27 -26.87 5.44
CA ASP A 234 1.10 -27.22 5.77
C ASP A 234 1.84 -27.47 4.45
N LEU A 235 2.45 -26.40 3.93
CA LEU A 235 3.27 -26.48 2.75
C LEU A 235 4.70 -26.78 3.24
N ASP A 236 5.30 -27.91 2.85
CA ASP A 236 6.64 -28.34 3.29
C ASP A 236 7.76 -27.36 2.89
N TYR A 237 8.12 -26.39 3.75
CA TYR A 237 9.18 -25.42 3.47
C TYR A 237 10.53 -25.91 4.00
N PRO A 238 11.66 -25.58 3.35
CA PRO A 238 11.79 -24.81 2.10
C PRO A 238 11.36 -25.61 0.85
N PRO A 239 10.99 -24.94 -0.26
CA PRO A 239 10.63 -25.66 -1.48
C PRO A 239 11.85 -26.37 -2.10
N SER A 240 11.60 -27.48 -2.79
CA SER A 240 12.64 -28.14 -3.57
C SER A 240 13.16 -27.22 -4.69
N LEU A 241 14.43 -27.34 -5.05
CA LEU A 241 15.02 -26.54 -6.14
C LEU A 241 14.24 -26.75 -7.45
N LYS A 242 13.78 -27.97 -7.72
CA LYS A 242 12.99 -28.30 -8.92
C LYS A 242 11.65 -27.55 -8.93
N ASP A 243 10.95 -27.49 -7.80
CA ASP A 243 9.66 -26.79 -7.72
C ASP A 243 9.84 -25.27 -7.76
N PHE A 244 10.93 -24.77 -7.17
CA PHE A 244 11.31 -23.36 -7.29
C PHE A 244 11.60 -22.98 -8.75
N LEU A 245 12.38 -23.77 -9.49
CA LEU A 245 12.68 -23.50 -10.91
C LEU A 245 11.42 -23.55 -11.79
N LYS A 246 10.53 -24.53 -11.57
CA LYS A 246 9.22 -24.57 -12.26
C LYS A 246 8.38 -23.34 -11.95
N ALA A 247 8.34 -22.93 -10.68
CA ALA A 247 7.61 -21.74 -10.26
C ALA A 247 8.19 -20.46 -10.89
N LEU A 248 9.53 -20.35 -10.95
CA LEU A 248 10.21 -19.23 -11.59
C LEU A 248 9.87 -19.15 -13.09
N PHE A 249 9.85 -20.29 -13.78
CA PHE A 249 9.41 -20.37 -15.18
C PHE A 249 7.95 -19.88 -15.35
N CYS A 250 7.02 -20.33 -14.50
CA CYS A 250 5.65 -19.83 -14.50
C CYS A 250 5.58 -18.31 -14.20
N GLY A 251 6.45 -17.80 -13.32
CA GLY A 251 6.59 -16.38 -13.04
C GLY A 251 7.03 -15.57 -14.26
N LEU A 252 8.01 -16.06 -15.02
CA LEU A 252 8.43 -15.43 -16.28
C LEU A 252 7.29 -15.41 -17.30
N LEU A 253 6.50 -16.47 -17.40
CA LEU A 253 5.30 -16.51 -18.24
C LEU A 253 4.24 -15.49 -17.80
N ALA A 254 4.02 -15.33 -16.49
CA ALA A 254 3.13 -14.30 -15.95
C ALA A 254 3.61 -12.88 -16.31
N ALA A 255 4.91 -12.63 -16.18
CA ALA A 255 5.52 -11.35 -16.51
C ALA A 255 5.43 -11.04 -18.01
N TYR A 256 5.65 -12.05 -18.85
CA TYR A 256 5.48 -11.93 -20.31
C TYR A 256 4.03 -11.61 -20.69
N MET A 257 3.05 -12.33 -20.13
CA MET A 257 1.63 -12.03 -20.36
C MET A 257 1.22 -10.67 -19.84
N PHE A 258 1.74 -10.27 -18.66
CA PHE A 258 1.54 -8.93 -18.13
C PHE A 258 2.09 -7.87 -19.08
N SER A 259 3.30 -8.04 -19.61
CA SER A 259 3.92 -7.12 -20.56
C SER A 259 3.07 -6.92 -21.81
N ILE A 260 2.60 -8.01 -22.43
CA ILE A 260 1.74 -7.93 -23.63
C ILE A 260 0.42 -7.22 -23.32
N THR A 261 -0.28 -7.65 -22.29
CA THR A 261 -1.64 -7.17 -21.98
C THR A 261 -1.67 -5.74 -21.43
N SER A 262 -0.61 -5.33 -20.71
CA SER A 262 -0.45 -3.95 -20.25
C SER A 262 0.12 -3.01 -21.32
N GLY A 263 0.72 -3.55 -22.38
CA GLY A 263 1.46 -2.78 -23.38
C GLY A 263 2.77 -2.19 -22.85
N LYS A 264 3.29 -2.69 -21.72
CA LYS A 264 4.57 -2.27 -21.15
C LYS A 264 5.67 -3.18 -21.68
N HIS A 265 6.58 -2.64 -22.50
CA HIS A 265 7.56 -3.46 -23.23
C HIS A 265 8.79 -3.79 -22.39
N ILE A 266 9.20 -5.07 -22.40
CA ILE A 266 10.38 -5.57 -21.67
C ILE A 266 11.70 -4.98 -22.20
N MET A 267 11.73 -4.50 -23.44
CA MET A 267 12.96 -3.98 -24.06
C MET A 267 13.20 -2.50 -23.76
N VAL A 268 12.25 -1.82 -23.12
CA VAL A 268 12.38 -0.40 -22.76
C VAL A 268 12.99 -0.33 -21.36
N ALA A 269 14.16 0.30 -21.24
CA ALA A 269 14.91 0.41 -19.98
C ALA A 269 14.35 1.49 -19.02
N ASP A 270 13.04 1.50 -18.80
CA ASP A 270 12.33 2.44 -17.95
C ASP A 270 11.76 1.79 -16.68
N THR A 271 11.09 2.58 -15.84
CA THR A 271 10.48 2.13 -14.59
C THR A 271 9.37 1.09 -14.78
N THR A 272 8.82 0.89 -15.98
CA THR A 272 7.79 -0.13 -16.22
C THR A 272 8.36 -1.55 -16.07
N LEU A 273 9.66 -1.73 -16.30
CA LEU A 273 10.37 -2.97 -16.00
C LEU A 273 10.25 -3.38 -14.54
N PHE A 274 10.16 -2.41 -13.61
CA PHE A 274 10.00 -2.70 -12.20
C PHE A 274 8.63 -3.38 -11.92
N LEU A 275 7.56 -2.96 -12.60
CA LEU A 275 6.25 -3.63 -12.51
C LEU A 275 6.30 -5.04 -13.13
N ILE A 276 6.97 -5.21 -14.27
CA ILE A 276 7.14 -6.52 -14.92
C ILE A 276 7.90 -7.47 -13.98
N PHE A 277 8.96 -6.98 -13.33
CA PHE A 277 9.74 -7.71 -12.33
C PHE A 277 8.88 -8.12 -11.12
N LEU A 278 8.05 -7.21 -10.58
CA LEU A 278 7.12 -7.56 -9.50
C LEU A 278 6.07 -8.58 -9.93
N SER A 279 5.56 -8.48 -11.16
CA SER A 279 4.63 -9.46 -11.74
C SER A 279 5.27 -10.85 -11.82
N MET A 280 6.57 -10.92 -12.20
CA MET A 280 7.32 -12.16 -12.20
C MET A 280 7.40 -12.81 -10.80
N ILE A 281 7.76 -12.03 -9.77
CA ILE A 281 7.84 -12.52 -8.39
C ILE A 281 6.47 -13.01 -7.91
N ALA A 282 5.42 -12.23 -8.16
CA ALA A 282 4.05 -12.56 -7.76
C ALA A 282 3.56 -13.83 -8.47
N GLY A 283 3.80 -13.95 -9.78
CA GLY A 283 3.49 -15.14 -10.57
C GLY A 283 4.25 -16.38 -10.08
N ALA A 284 5.53 -16.24 -9.75
CA ALA A 284 6.32 -17.35 -9.21
C ALA A 284 5.79 -17.80 -7.84
N GLN A 285 5.41 -16.87 -6.95
CA GLN A 285 4.80 -17.22 -5.66
C GLN A 285 3.46 -17.91 -5.82
N PHE A 286 2.62 -17.42 -6.72
CA PHE A 286 1.32 -18.01 -7.00
C PHE A 286 1.46 -19.42 -7.58
N ALA A 287 2.37 -19.61 -8.55
CA ALA A 287 2.69 -20.94 -9.09
C ALA A 287 3.18 -21.90 -8.02
N LEU A 288 4.05 -21.44 -7.11
CA LEU A 288 4.62 -22.29 -6.07
C LEU A 288 3.54 -22.83 -5.12
N ALA A 289 2.53 -22.03 -4.80
CA ALA A 289 1.38 -22.46 -4.00
C ALA A 289 0.58 -23.59 -4.67
N ILE A 290 0.45 -23.56 -6.00
CA ILE A 290 -0.25 -24.59 -6.78
C ILE A 290 0.61 -25.85 -6.95
N ILE A 291 1.90 -25.69 -7.29
CA ILE A 291 2.84 -26.79 -7.52
C ILE A 291 3.04 -27.63 -6.26
N ARG A 292 2.97 -27.01 -5.08
CA ARG A 292 3.15 -27.71 -3.79
C ARG A 292 1.87 -28.31 -3.22
N GLY A 293 0.69 -28.00 -3.77
CA GLY A 293 -0.58 -28.63 -3.38
C GLY A 293 -0.70 -30.10 -3.82
N HIS A 294 -1.80 -30.78 -3.47
CA HIS A 294 -2.03 -32.19 -3.85
C HIS A 294 -2.65 -32.34 -5.26
N GLY A 295 -2.17 -33.29 -6.08
CA GLY A 295 -2.74 -33.61 -7.40
C GLY A 295 -1.70 -34.00 -8.48
N LYS A 296 -2.15 -34.63 -9.58
CA LYS A 296 -1.26 -35.15 -10.65
C LYS A 296 -0.89 -34.14 -11.75
N ALA A 297 -1.71 -33.08 -11.96
CA ALA A 297 -1.52 -32.09 -13.04
C ALA A 297 -1.09 -30.71 -12.54
N LYS A 298 -0.12 -30.65 -11.61
CA LYS A 298 0.20 -29.41 -10.88
C LYS A 298 0.82 -28.32 -11.75
N LEU A 299 1.74 -28.70 -12.64
CA LEU A 299 2.46 -27.74 -13.48
C LEU A 299 1.56 -27.10 -14.54
N LEU A 300 0.73 -27.89 -15.23
CA LEU A 300 -0.19 -27.36 -16.24
C LEU A 300 -1.20 -26.38 -15.62
N LYS A 301 -1.76 -26.72 -14.45
CA LYS A 301 -2.63 -25.83 -13.68
C LYS A 301 -1.89 -24.56 -13.25
N ALA A 302 -0.65 -24.68 -12.77
CA ALA A 302 0.15 -23.53 -12.39
C ALA A 302 0.41 -22.59 -13.58
N ILE A 303 0.82 -23.13 -14.73
CA ILE A 303 1.04 -22.35 -15.97
C ILE A 303 -0.24 -21.61 -16.37
N ALA A 304 -1.36 -22.32 -16.50
CA ALA A 304 -2.63 -21.72 -16.88
C ALA A 304 -3.06 -20.61 -15.91
N ALA A 305 -2.93 -20.87 -14.60
CA ALA A 305 -3.30 -19.92 -13.56
C ALA A 305 -2.37 -18.68 -13.55
N THR A 306 -1.06 -18.85 -13.77
CA THR A 306 -0.12 -17.71 -13.84
C THR A 306 -0.26 -16.89 -15.11
N LEU A 307 -0.55 -17.53 -16.25
CA LEU A 307 -0.85 -16.80 -17.50
C LEU A 307 -2.12 -15.97 -17.33
N PHE A 308 -3.17 -16.56 -16.77
CA PHE A 308 -4.41 -15.85 -16.44
C PHE A 308 -4.15 -14.69 -15.48
N MET A 309 -3.41 -14.92 -14.39
CA MET A 309 -3.06 -13.87 -13.43
C MET A 309 -2.28 -12.72 -14.09
N GLY A 310 -1.26 -13.03 -14.90
CA GLY A 310 -0.47 -12.03 -15.61
C GLY A 310 -1.30 -11.21 -16.59
N ALA A 311 -2.14 -11.89 -17.39
CA ALA A 311 -3.05 -11.24 -18.33
C ALA A 311 -4.10 -10.38 -17.62
N PHE A 312 -4.68 -10.90 -16.54
CA PHE A 312 -5.66 -10.18 -15.73
C PHE A 312 -5.05 -8.93 -15.12
N TYR A 313 -3.87 -9.03 -14.53
CA TYR A 313 -3.18 -7.88 -13.95
C TYR A 313 -2.84 -6.83 -15.03
N GLY A 314 -2.27 -7.24 -16.15
CA GLY A 314 -1.86 -6.32 -17.22
C GLY A 314 -3.05 -5.62 -17.89
N LEU A 315 -4.12 -6.35 -18.17
CA LEU A 315 -5.36 -5.80 -18.73
C LEU A 315 -6.02 -4.79 -17.79
N ASN A 316 -6.03 -5.04 -16.47
CA ASN A 316 -6.55 -4.08 -15.50
C ASN A 316 -5.75 -2.78 -15.47
N VAL A 317 -4.41 -2.87 -15.49
CA VAL A 317 -3.55 -1.68 -15.57
C VAL A 317 -3.84 -0.93 -16.88
N LYS A 318 -3.97 -1.64 -18.01
CA LYS A 318 -4.28 -1.03 -19.31
C LYS A 318 -5.63 -0.32 -19.32
N ILE A 319 -6.68 -0.94 -18.78
CA ILE A 319 -8.02 -0.33 -18.71
C ILE A 319 -7.97 0.98 -17.92
N ILE A 320 -7.33 0.98 -16.74
CA ILE A 320 -7.21 2.19 -15.94
C ILE A 320 -6.36 3.26 -16.65
N GLU A 321 -5.28 2.86 -17.32
CA GLU A 321 -4.46 3.78 -18.12
C GLU A 321 -5.24 4.39 -19.29
N LEU A 322 -6.12 3.62 -19.95
CA LEU A 322 -7.00 4.14 -21.01
C LEU A 322 -8.04 5.13 -20.46
N ILE A 323 -8.65 4.83 -19.31
CA ILE A 323 -9.61 5.73 -18.65
C ILE A 323 -8.93 7.04 -18.24
N LEU A 324 -7.68 6.97 -17.77
CA LEU A 324 -6.92 8.13 -17.30
C LEU A 324 -6.04 8.77 -18.39
N ALA A 325 -6.10 8.28 -19.64
CA ALA A 325 -5.27 8.77 -20.73
C ALA A 325 -5.37 10.29 -20.97
N PRO A 326 -6.56 10.94 -20.88
CA PRO A 326 -6.67 12.39 -21.04
C PRO A 326 -5.90 13.22 -20.00
N LEU A 327 -5.54 12.63 -18.86
CA LEU A 327 -4.81 13.32 -17.80
C LEU A 327 -3.28 13.29 -18.02
N HIS A 328 -2.78 12.46 -18.95
CA HIS A 328 -1.35 12.31 -19.25
C HIS A 328 -0.45 12.04 -18.03
N ILE A 329 -0.98 11.34 -17.03
CA ILE A 329 -0.28 11.06 -15.75
C ILE A 329 0.59 9.81 -15.77
N SER A 330 0.77 9.15 -16.92
CA SER A 330 1.69 8.00 -17.05
C SER A 330 3.03 8.52 -17.56
N VAL A 331 4.01 8.66 -16.67
CA VAL A 331 5.31 9.27 -16.98
C VAL A 331 6.45 8.35 -16.51
N PRO A 332 6.65 7.18 -17.14
CA PRO A 332 7.77 6.31 -16.83
C PRO A 332 9.10 7.06 -16.87
N GLN A 333 9.99 6.73 -15.94
CA GLN A 333 11.30 7.35 -15.81
C GLN A 333 12.40 6.38 -16.25
N PRO A 334 13.57 6.87 -16.68
CA PRO A 334 14.72 5.99 -16.88
C PRO A 334 15.09 5.28 -15.57
N LEU A 335 15.52 4.01 -15.68
CA LEU A 335 16.00 3.27 -14.51
C LEU A 335 17.26 3.94 -13.92
N ASN A 336 17.37 3.88 -12.59
CA ASN A 336 18.47 4.50 -11.85
C ASN A 336 18.90 3.57 -10.71
N VAL A 337 19.96 3.97 -10.00
CA VAL A 337 20.55 3.17 -8.92
C VAL A 337 19.54 2.81 -7.82
N PHE A 338 18.62 3.71 -7.47
CA PHE A 338 17.61 3.45 -6.44
C PHE A 338 16.64 2.34 -6.87
N HIS A 339 16.23 2.30 -8.14
CA HIS A 339 15.38 1.25 -8.68
C HIS A 339 16.07 -0.12 -8.60
N PHE A 340 17.36 -0.21 -8.95
CA PHE A 340 18.14 -1.44 -8.86
C PHE A 340 18.31 -1.89 -7.41
N ILE A 341 18.69 -1.00 -6.50
CA ILE A 341 18.82 -1.32 -5.07
C ILE A 341 17.49 -1.87 -4.52
N ALA A 342 16.37 -1.21 -4.82
CA ALA A 342 15.05 -1.66 -4.38
C ALA A 342 14.68 -3.04 -4.95
N ALA A 343 14.94 -3.29 -6.24
CA ALA A 343 14.69 -4.59 -6.86
C ALA A 343 15.52 -5.70 -6.22
N THR A 344 16.81 -5.44 -5.97
CA THR A 344 17.71 -6.37 -5.26
C THR A 344 17.23 -6.64 -3.83
N LEU A 345 16.84 -5.60 -3.07
CA LEU A 345 16.33 -5.77 -1.71
C LEU A 345 15.07 -6.63 -1.68
N LEU A 346 14.13 -6.40 -2.59
CA LEU A 346 12.91 -7.21 -2.71
C LEU A 346 13.21 -8.65 -3.10
N LEU A 347 14.13 -8.87 -4.04
CA LEU A 347 14.57 -10.20 -4.46
C LEU A 347 15.21 -10.96 -3.29
N VAL A 348 16.13 -10.32 -2.58
CA VAL A 348 16.80 -10.93 -1.41
C VAL A 348 15.79 -11.23 -0.32
N ALA A 349 14.92 -10.28 0.03
CA ALA A 349 13.87 -10.50 1.03
C ALA A 349 12.95 -11.67 0.64
N TRP A 350 12.57 -11.76 -0.64
CA TRP A 350 11.77 -12.85 -1.16
C TRP A 350 12.49 -14.21 -1.03
N MET A 351 13.76 -14.29 -1.45
CA MET A 351 14.56 -15.51 -1.36
C MET A 351 14.80 -15.95 0.09
N VAL A 352 15.10 -15.00 0.99
CA VAL A 352 15.27 -15.27 2.42
C VAL A 352 13.98 -15.84 3.02
N MET A 353 12.82 -15.22 2.76
CA MET A 353 11.53 -15.72 3.25
C MET A 353 11.19 -17.13 2.74
N LEU A 354 11.65 -17.48 1.53
CA LEU A 354 11.37 -18.77 0.91
C LEU A 354 12.24 -19.90 1.48
N PHE A 355 13.55 -19.66 1.62
CA PHE A 355 14.54 -20.70 1.88
C PHE A 355 15.06 -20.72 3.32
N MET A 356 15.10 -19.57 4.02
CA MET A 356 15.58 -19.50 5.41
C MET A 356 14.48 -19.80 6.44
N ARG A 357 13.34 -20.34 6.02
CA ARG A 357 12.29 -20.83 6.93
C ARG A 357 12.76 -22.15 7.57
N THR A 358 13.75 -22.08 8.44
CA THR A 358 14.42 -23.25 9.04
C THR A 358 13.64 -23.85 10.20
N ASN A 359 13.74 -25.18 10.33
CA ASN A 359 13.29 -25.93 11.49
C ASN A 359 14.07 -25.51 12.75
N LEU A 360 13.33 -25.16 13.79
CA LEU A 360 13.79 -24.72 15.11
C LEU A 360 14.67 -25.79 15.78
N LYS A 361 16.00 -25.67 15.69
CA LYS A 361 16.92 -26.54 16.45
C LYS A 361 18.05 -25.81 17.20
N HIS A 362 18.33 -24.54 16.90
CA HIS A 362 19.40 -23.79 17.57
C HIS A 362 18.93 -22.45 18.15
N PRO A 363 19.47 -22.01 19.31
CA PRO A 363 19.19 -20.70 19.87
C PRO A 363 19.73 -19.59 18.96
N TYR A 364 18.89 -18.58 18.69
CA TYR A 364 19.27 -17.44 17.86
C TYR A 364 20.30 -16.55 18.57
N PRO A 365 21.22 -15.90 17.82
CA PRO A 365 22.18 -14.99 18.42
C PRO A 365 21.48 -13.77 19.04
N LYS A 366 22.06 -13.24 20.14
CA LYS A 366 21.47 -12.14 20.93
C LYS A 366 21.13 -10.90 20.10
N TRP A 367 21.96 -10.55 19.12
CA TRP A 367 21.73 -9.39 18.26
C TRP A 367 20.46 -9.55 17.38
N LEU A 368 20.19 -10.76 16.90
CA LEU A 368 19.00 -11.06 16.11
C LEU A 368 17.74 -11.01 16.98
N LEU A 369 17.81 -11.54 18.20
CA LEU A 369 16.74 -11.45 19.19
C LEU A 369 16.44 -9.99 19.56
N TYR A 370 17.47 -9.18 19.81
CA TYR A 370 17.31 -7.75 20.07
C TYR A 370 16.67 -7.02 18.87
N GLY A 371 17.13 -7.31 17.65
CA GLY A 371 16.54 -6.80 16.42
C GLY A 371 15.06 -7.19 16.27
N TYR A 372 14.73 -8.46 16.53
CA TYR A 372 13.36 -8.96 16.53
C TYR A 372 12.49 -8.22 17.56
N VAL A 373 12.93 -8.11 18.82
CA VAL A 373 12.15 -7.42 19.87
C VAL A 373 11.96 -5.95 19.52
N LYS A 374 12.99 -5.28 19.01
CA LYS A 374 12.89 -3.86 18.59
C LYS A 374 11.89 -3.68 17.45
N MET A 375 11.94 -4.53 16.43
CA MET A 375 11.00 -4.49 15.31
C MET A 375 9.57 -4.84 15.73
N LEU A 376 9.42 -5.83 16.62
CA LEU A 376 8.12 -6.21 17.17
C LEU A 376 7.51 -5.03 17.92
N ASN A 377 8.28 -4.39 18.81
CA ASN A 377 7.84 -3.22 19.58
C ASN A 377 7.50 -2.03 18.69
N ALA A 378 8.24 -1.80 17.60
CA ALA A 378 7.96 -0.73 16.64
C ALA A 378 6.64 -0.94 15.88
N SER A 379 6.26 -2.21 15.66
CA SER A 379 5.03 -2.60 14.97
C SER A 379 3.78 -2.61 15.87
N GLN A 380 3.95 -2.62 17.20
CA GLN A 380 2.83 -2.71 18.12
C GLN A 380 1.95 -1.46 18.08
N PRO A 381 0.63 -1.60 18.33
CA PRO A 381 -0.24 -0.47 18.57
C PRO A 381 0.24 0.36 19.77
N HIS A 382 -0.23 1.60 19.85
CA HIS A 382 0.08 2.44 21.00
C HIS A 382 -0.49 1.81 22.29
N PRO A 383 0.24 1.75 23.42
CA PRO A 383 -0.22 1.03 24.62
C PRO A 383 -1.59 1.47 25.13
N LYS A 384 -1.88 2.78 25.08
CA LYS A 384 -3.18 3.35 25.47
C LYS A 384 -4.37 2.91 24.61
N THR A 385 -4.12 2.30 23.46
CA THR A 385 -5.15 1.84 22.52
C THR A 385 -5.36 0.34 22.58
N VAL A 386 -4.74 -0.36 23.54
CA VAL A 386 -4.91 -1.80 23.75
C VAL A 386 -5.69 -2.01 25.04
N THR A 387 -6.64 -2.93 25.01
CA THR A 387 -7.35 -3.38 26.20
C THR A 387 -6.55 -4.54 26.79
N ALA A 388 -5.93 -4.32 27.96
CA ALA A 388 -5.01 -5.30 28.56
C ALA A 388 -5.76 -6.37 29.35
N ASN A 389 -6.89 -6.00 29.97
CA ASN A 389 -7.68 -6.89 30.82
C ASN A 389 -9.01 -7.25 30.16
N ARG A 390 -9.41 -8.53 30.25
CA ARG A 390 -10.71 -8.99 29.75
C ARG A 390 -11.88 -8.21 30.37
N ASN A 391 -11.77 -7.79 31.63
CA ASN A 391 -12.80 -7.07 32.36
C ASN A 391 -12.97 -5.60 31.91
N GLU A 392 -12.02 -5.07 31.13
CA GLU A 392 -12.12 -3.75 30.52
C GLU A 392 -12.94 -3.76 29.22
N TYR A 393 -13.27 -4.96 28.69
CA TYR A 393 -14.21 -5.09 27.58
C TYR A 393 -15.64 -4.84 28.08
N GLN A 394 -16.17 -3.67 27.75
CA GLN A 394 -17.59 -3.37 27.92
C GLN A 394 -18.33 -3.80 26.66
N PHE A 395 -18.98 -4.98 26.74
CA PHE A 395 -19.71 -5.63 25.63
C PHE A 395 -20.87 -4.83 25.09
#